data_AF-A0A4P5ZEZ2-F1
#
_entry.id   AF-A0A4P5ZEZ2-F1
#
_cell.length_a   1.000
_cell.length_b   1.000
_cell.length_c   1.000
_cell.angle_alpha   90.00
_cell.angle_beta   90.00
_cell.angle_gamma   90.00
#
_symmetry.space_group_name_H-M   'P 1'
#
loop_
_entity.id
_entity.type
_entity.pdbx_description
1 polymer ?
#
loop_
_entity_poly.entity_id
_entity_poly.type
_entity_poly.pdbx_seq_one_letter_code
_entity_poly.pdbx_strand_id
1 'polypeptide(L)'
;MKYQTLHRIIPILIVSLSAVGGAVGGICFRQTVIVERFPTLLPRLPFANALPPQEIIAENEVRPLPGKLDQVLMFNSNSPEWVKQEGILLSTFPGGWRGDPEAHLEYRLNGEFEVFAHHFTHTPPDLKTLYLGLIVHNPDNEPVTVEVLQAASYLLEPDAPFKEKPAMSDNSKGEIYSGPGIRAVDDVLRGKRQSEFPKTLEIAPGESQMLMSLPIPVKGLERPVNGRSSLMRLKVRGKTEDSPPASIYLASLAQFAKIEPDGKERSPTLEEWQQLLDNGSLAQPRDKIPTPPEQIGGQLIYSRVAGIQKGAKWSADLVDEGKDFLTIPDRGKGISFLISTVRAGTLGTKQVQAAPLIVRYPDTAYQSHGNYGVHYDLQIPLFNVTDKTQTVAVTLETPFKEENLSKNGLIFRQPPLDFPFFRGTVRLRYEDEQGKNIVKYIHLWHRRGQIVDPLVQLKLNPKSSRFVRVDFRYPPDATPPQVVTIKTLN
;
A
#
# COMPACT_ATOMS: atom_id res chain seq x y z
N MET A 1 -68.45 1.42 -3.03
CA MET A 1 -67.90 0.90 -1.75
C MET A 1 -66.82 1.88 -1.28
N LYS A 2 -66.85 2.21 0.02
CA LYS A 2 -66.21 3.39 0.64
C LYS A 2 -64.72 3.55 0.32
N TYR A 3 -64.34 4.75 -0.13
CA TYR A 3 -62.96 5.24 -0.14
C TYR A 3 -62.44 5.28 1.31
N GLN A 4 -61.40 4.50 1.62
CA GLN A 4 -60.59 4.71 2.81
C GLN A 4 -59.30 5.40 2.39
N THR A 5 -59.27 6.72 2.58
CA THR A 5 -58.06 7.53 2.43
C THR A 5 -57.23 7.39 3.71
N LEU A 6 -56.24 6.50 3.70
CA LEU A 6 -55.35 6.32 4.85
C LEU A 6 -54.41 7.54 4.97
N HIS A 7 -54.71 8.47 5.88
CA HIS A 7 -53.81 9.57 6.21
C HIS A 7 -52.77 9.07 7.22
N ARG A 8 -51.56 8.73 6.74
CA ARG A 8 -50.41 8.54 7.63
C ARG A 8 -49.77 9.90 7.91
N ILE A 9 -50.00 10.41 9.11
CA ILE A 9 -49.26 11.55 9.67
C ILE A 9 -48.03 10.98 10.37
N ILE A 10 -46.83 11.32 9.90
CA ILE A 10 -45.58 11.00 10.60
C ILE A 10 -45.07 12.32 11.19
N PRO A 11 -45.16 12.55 12.51
CA PRO A 11 -44.46 13.65 13.15
C PRO A 11 -42.99 13.27 13.31
N ILE A 12 -42.09 14.09 12.75
CA ILE A 12 -40.64 14.00 13.02
C ILE A 12 -40.35 14.94 14.18
N LEU A 13 -40.03 14.38 15.34
CA LEU A 13 -39.55 15.12 16.52
C LEU A 13 -38.02 15.03 16.54
N ILE A 14 -37.33 16.16 16.32
CA ILE A 14 -35.89 16.27 16.51
C ILE A 14 -35.67 16.91 17.87
N VAL A 15 -35.09 16.17 18.82
CA VAL A 15 -34.64 16.71 20.12
C VAL A 15 -33.13 16.80 20.10
N SER A 16 -32.60 18.03 20.12
CA SER A 16 -31.19 18.33 20.34
C SER A 16 -30.94 18.57 21.83
N LEU A 17 -30.09 17.77 22.46
CA LEU A 17 -29.57 18.04 23.80
C LEU A 17 -28.31 18.91 23.71
N SER A 18 -28.40 20.15 24.16
CA SER A 18 -27.26 20.97 24.56
C SER A 18 -27.42 21.38 26.02
N ALA A 19 -26.35 21.22 26.80
CA ALA A 19 -26.30 21.61 28.20
C ALA A 19 -26.36 23.14 28.35
N VAL A 20 -27.00 23.56 29.45
CA VAL A 20 -27.09 24.92 30.00
C VAL A 20 -28.11 25.86 29.32
N GLY A 21 -29.32 25.88 29.90
CA GLY A 21 -30.11 27.10 30.13
C GLY A 21 -30.83 27.76 28.95
N GLY A 22 -32.14 27.53 28.84
CA GLY A 22 -33.10 28.55 28.34
C GLY A 22 -33.86 28.22 27.04
N ALA A 23 -35.16 27.93 27.21
CA ALA A 23 -36.28 28.00 26.25
C ALA A 23 -36.23 27.16 24.94
N VAL A 24 -37.10 26.15 24.86
CA VAL A 24 -37.39 25.36 23.65
C VAL A 24 -38.55 26.00 22.89
N GLY A 25 -38.29 26.52 21.69
CA GLY A 25 -39.32 26.91 20.72
C GLY A 25 -39.21 26.03 19.47
N GLY A 26 -40.23 25.22 19.19
CA GLY A 26 -40.28 24.35 17.99
C GLY A 26 -41.14 24.95 16.88
N ILE A 27 -40.60 25.04 15.67
CA ILE A 27 -41.34 25.38 14.44
C ILE A 27 -41.67 24.08 13.70
N CYS A 28 -42.94 23.85 13.37
CA CYS A 28 -43.40 22.71 12.56
C CYS A 28 -43.56 23.13 11.09
N PHE A 29 -42.90 22.43 10.17
CA PHE A 29 -43.21 22.50 8.73
C PHE A 29 -44.08 21.30 8.31
N ARG A 30 -45.18 21.58 7.59
CA ARG A 30 -45.99 20.57 6.88
C ARG A 30 -45.59 20.58 5.40
N GLN A 31 -45.09 19.46 4.90
CA GLN A 31 -45.02 19.19 3.46
C GLN A 31 -45.87 17.96 3.13
N THR A 32 -46.76 18.09 2.16
CA THR A 32 -47.62 17.01 1.67
C THR A 32 -47.11 16.58 0.30
N VAL A 33 -46.64 15.33 0.16
CA VAL A 33 -46.22 14.77 -1.12
C VAL A 33 -47.30 13.81 -1.61
N ILE A 34 -47.90 14.10 -2.76
CA ILE A 34 -48.82 13.21 -3.46
C ILE A 34 -47.99 12.33 -4.39
N VAL A 35 -47.98 11.01 -4.16
CA VAL A 35 -47.37 10.03 -5.07
C VAL A 35 -48.49 9.27 -5.76
N GLU A 36 -48.77 9.60 -7.02
CA GLU A 36 -49.64 8.79 -7.87
C GLU A 36 -48.91 7.50 -8.28
N ARG A 37 -49.50 6.35 -7.94
CA ARG A 37 -49.02 5.03 -8.41
C ARG A 37 -49.69 4.71 -9.74
N PHE A 38 -48.90 4.67 -10.83
CA PHE A 38 -49.29 3.94 -12.03
C PHE A 38 -49.10 2.43 -11.82
N PRO A 39 -50.10 1.59 -12.14
CA PRO A 39 -49.95 0.15 -12.09
C PRO A 39 -49.34 -0.36 -13.40
N THR A 40 -48.01 -0.43 -13.50
CA THR A 40 -47.37 -1.31 -14.50
C THR A 40 -47.25 -2.71 -13.90
N LEU A 41 -48.21 -3.58 -14.24
CA LEU A 41 -48.06 -5.04 -14.11
C LEU A 41 -47.03 -5.51 -15.15
N LEU A 42 -45.75 -5.38 -14.81
CA LEU A 42 -44.74 -6.30 -15.32
C LEU A 42 -44.61 -7.41 -14.28
N PRO A 43 -44.64 -8.70 -14.67
CA PRO A 43 -44.38 -9.77 -13.73
C PRO A 43 -43.00 -9.53 -13.12
N ARG A 44 -42.94 -9.33 -11.80
CA ARG A 44 -41.70 -9.48 -11.05
C ARG A 44 -41.25 -10.92 -11.27
N LEU A 45 -40.29 -11.12 -12.16
CA LEU A 45 -39.48 -12.33 -12.16
C LEU A 45 -39.02 -12.55 -10.72
N PRO A 46 -39.17 -13.76 -10.15
CA PRO A 46 -38.67 -14.03 -8.82
C PRO A 46 -37.19 -13.64 -8.81
N PHE A 47 -36.79 -12.77 -7.88
CA PHE A 47 -35.38 -12.57 -7.59
C PHE A 47 -34.77 -13.96 -7.49
N ALA A 48 -33.88 -14.30 -8.42
CA ALA A 48 -33.13 -15.53 -8.35
C ALA A 48 -32.52 -15.56 -6.94
N ASN A 49 -32.90 -16.54 -6.13
CA ASN A 49 -32.27 -16.77 -4.84
C ASN A 49 -30.78 -16.97 -5.13
N ALA A 50 -29.96 -15.95 -4.85
CA ALA A 50 -28.51 -16.11 -4.94
C ALA A 50 -28.15 -17.26 -3.99
N LEU A 51 -27.47 -18.28 -4.52
CA LEU A 51 -27.01 -19.40 -3.71
C LEU A 51 -26.25 -18.87 -2.49
N PRO A 52 -26.40 -19.51 -1.31
CA PRO A 52 -25.64 -19.09 -0.14
C PRO A 52 -24.15 -19.12 -0.49
N PRO A 53 -23.35 -18.14 -0.01
CA PRO A 53 -21.94 -18.09 -0.31
C PRO A 53 -21.26 -19.39 0.12
N GLN A 54 -20.49 -19.98 -0.79
CA GLN A 54 -19.78 -21.22 -0.56
C GLN A 54 -18.33 -20.92 -0.18
N GLU A 55 -17.87 -21.51 0.92
CA GLU A 55 -16.43 -21.56 1.21
C GLU A 55 -15.77 -22.65 0.37
N ILE A 56 -14.59 -22.31 -0.17
CA ILE A 56 -13.80 -23.20 -1.01
C ILE A 56 -12.46 -23.39 -0.31
N ILE A 57 -12.12 -24.64 -0.03
CA ILE A 57 -10.90 -25.00 0.69
C ILE A 57 -9.90 -25.51 -0.34
N ALA A 58 -8.79 -24.78 -0.50
CA ALA A 58 -7.67 -25.23 -1.30
C ALA A 58 -6.71 -26.03 -0.41
N GLU A 59 -6.73 -27.36 -0.56
CA GLU A 59 -5.85 -28.32 0.12
C GLU A 59 -4.44 -28.34 -0.48
N ASN A 60 -3.86 -27.15 -0.71
CA ASN A 60 -2.48 -27.00 -1.14
C ASN A 60 -1.56 -27.13 0.08
N GLU A 61 -0.37 -27.67 -0.13
CA GLU A 61 0.70 -27.56 0.87
C GLU A 61 1.04 -26.08 1.08
N VAL A 62 1.05 -25.59 2.31
CA VAL A 62 1.42 -24.19 2.61
C VAL A 62 2.84 -24.15 3.18
N ARG A 63 3.76 -23.54 2.45
CA ARG A 63 5.18 -23.42 2.83
C ARG A 63 5.52 -21.98 3.21
N PRO A 64 6.43 -21.77 4.19
CA PRO A 64 7.03 -20.45 4.38
C PRO A 64 7.76 -20.01 3.10
N LEU A 65 7.87 -18.71 2.89
CA LEU A 65 8.65 -18.17 1.77
C LEU A 65 10.14 -18.31 2.11
N PRO A 66 10.96 -18.98 1.28
CA PRO A 66 12.40 -19.01 1.50
C PRO A 66 13.03 -17.62 1.28
N GLY A 67 14.29 -17.47 1.68
CA GLY A 67 14.98 -16.19 1.63
C GLY A 67 14.63 -15.28 2.82
N LYS A 68 14.97 -14.00 2.68
CA LYS A 68 14.78 -12.98 3.72
C LYS A 68 14.78 -11.59 3.09
N LEU A 69 14.33 -10.62 3.88
CA LEU A 69 14.55 -9.20 3.58
C LEU A 69 16.05 -8.90 3.48
N ASP A 70 16.40 -8.04 2.53
CA ASP A 70 17.74 -7.46 2.41
C ASP A 70 18.02 -6.46 3.55
N GLN A 71 19.10 -5.68 3.41
CA GLN A 71 19.50 -4.70 4.43
C GLN A 71 19.28 -3.25 3.98
N VAL A 72 18.72 -3.04 2.78
CA VAL A 72 18.42 -1.70 2.26
C VAL A 72 17.36 -1.06 3.15
N LEU A 73 17.63 0.15 3.62
CA LEU A 73 16.70 0.86 4.50
C LEU A 73 15.53 1.43 3.70
N MET A 74 14.38 1.57 4.35
CA MET A 74 13.24 2.31 3.80
C MET A 74 12.75 3.32 4.83
N PHE A 75 12.81 4.60 4.46
CA PHE A 75 12.13 5.68 5.18
C PHE A 75 10.64 5.57 4.91
N ASN A 76 9.83 5.27 5.94
CA ASN A 76 8.43 4.93 5.77
C ASN A 76 7.54 5.96 6.49
N SER A 77 6.93 6.85 5.71
CA SER A 77 6.06 7.94 6.17
C SER A 77 4.61 7.63 5.81
N ASN A 78 3.86 7.03 6.73
CA ASN A 78 2.45 6.70 6.55
C ASN A 78 1.62 6.94 7.82
N SER A 79 2.14 7.69 8.80
CA SER A 79 1.41 8.03 10.02
C SER A 79 1.52 9.53 10.37
N PRO A 80 0.40 10.26 10.41
CA PRO A 80 -0.93 9.77 10.05
C PRO A 80 -1.13 9.61 8.55
N GLU A 81 -1.95 8.63 8.15
CA GLU A 81 -2.41 8.56 6.76
C GLU A 81 -3.30 9.78 6.43
N TRP A 82 -4.17 10.20 7.35
CA TRP A 82 -5.09 11.31 7.17
C TRP A 82 -4.62 12.57 7.89
N VAL A 83 -4.00 13.48 7.15
CA VAL A 83 -3.47 14.74 7.67
C VAL A 83 -4.57 15.79 7.74
N LYS A 84 -4.81 16.30 8.95
CA LYS A 84 -5.75 17.41 9.22
C LYS A 84 -5.06 18.65 9.77
N GLN A 85 -3.94 18.49 10.45
CA GLN A 85 -3.11 19.58 10.95
C GLN A 85 -1.69 19.41 10.42
N GLU A 86 -1.06 20.54 10.12
CA GLU A 86 0.34 20.62 9.68
C GLU A 86 1.28 20.02 10.74
N GLY A 87 2.46 19.56 10.31
CA GLY A 87 3.45 19.02 11.23
C GLY A 87 4.44 18.08 10.58
N ILE A 88 5.28 17.50 11.43
CA ILE A 88 6.26 16.48 11.08
C ILE A 88 5.54 15.13 10.92
N LEU A 89 5.69 14.49 9.76
CA LEU A 89 5.14 13.15 9.48
C LEU A 89 6.13 12.07 9.87
N LEU A 90 7.41 12.29 9.54
CA LEU A 90 8.55 11.49 9.97
C LEU A 90 9.82 12.33 9.84
N SER A 91 10.68 12.33 10.86
CA SER A 91 11.97 13.01 10.80
C SER A 91 13.07 12.14 11.36
N THR A 92 14.18 12.05 10.64
CA THR A 92 15.42 11.44 11.15
C THR A 92 16.45 12.45 11.66
N PHE A 93 16.16 13.75 11.60
CA PHE A 93 17.01 14.79 12.21
C PHE A 93 17.23 14.52 13.71
N PRO A 94 18.26 15.12 14.34
CA PRO A 94 18.38 15.14 15.80
C PRO A 94 17.30 16.03 16.43
N GLY A 95 16.80 15.63 17.60
CA GLY A 95 15.83 16.41 18.38
C GLY A 95 16.45 17.66 19.02
N GLY A 96 17.63 17.52 19.64
CA GLY A 96 18.49 18.62 20.09
C GLY A 96 17.75 19.83 20.70
N TRP A 97 17.87 20.98 20.04
CA TRP A 97 17.31 22.27 20.44
C TRP A 97 15.90 22.55 19.87
N ARG A 98 15.30 21.59 19.17
CA ARG A 98 14.03 21.76 18.45
C ARG A 98 12.85 21.87 19.40
N GLY A 99 11.78 22.50 18.93
CA GLY A 99 10.57 22.77 19.72
C GLY A 99 9.88 21.49 20.24
N ASP A 100 9.97 20.39 19.50
CA ASP A 100 9.47 19.07 19.90
C ASP A 100 10.52 17.98 19.63
N PRO A 101 11.47 17.75 20.56
CA PRO A 101 12.57 16.80 20.36
C PRO A 101 12.12 15.37 20.04
N GLU A 102 10.97 14.93 20.57
CA GLU A 102 10.43 13.58 20.36
C GLU A 102 9.85 13.38 18.94
N ALA A 103 9.63 14.47 18.19
CA ALA A 103 9.28 14.41 16.78
C ALA A 103 10.46 14.04 15.88
N HIS A 104 11.66 13.79 16.42
CA HIS A 104 12.89 13.56 15.68
C HIS A 104 13.62 12.29 16.13
N LEU A 105 13.82 11.34 15.21
CA LEU A 105 14.34 10.00 15.53
C LEU A 105 15.87 9.88 15.58
N GLU A 106 16.59 10.95 15.24
CA GLU A 106 18.07 11.00 15.24
C GLU A 106 18.72 9.79 14.54
N TYR A 107 18.50 9.67 13.24
CA TYR A 107 19.00 8.55 12.43
C TYR A 107 19.58 9.01 11.09
N ARG A 108 20.86 8.71 10.85
CA ARG A 108 21.53 9.06 9.59
C ARG A 108 21.25 8.00 8.52
N LEU A 109 20.84 8.44 7.33
CA LEU A 109 20.66 7.59 6.16
C LEU A 109 21.91 7.67 5.28
N ASN A 110 22.39 6.53 4.79
CA ASN A 110 23.58 6.42 3.95
C ASN A 110 23.39 5.34 2.88
N GLY A 111 24.30 5.27 1.91
CA GLY A 111 24.28 4.26 0.85
C GLY A 111 22.97 4.30 0.04
N GLU A 112 22.51 3.14 -0.43
CA GLU A 112 21.19 3.00 -1.05
C GLU A 112 20.09 2.84 0.01
N PHE A 113 18.99 3.56 -0.18
CA PHE A 113 17.78 3.44 0.63
C PHE A 113 16.54 3.81 -0.20
N GLU A 114 15.36 3.48 0.30
CA GLU A 114 14.09 3.81 -0.32
C GLU A 114 13.28 4.80 0.53
N VAL A 115 12.40 5.56 -0.11
CA VAL A 115 11.46 6.48 0.57
C VAL A 115 10.06 6.12 0.15
N PHE A 116 9.21 5.79 1.11
CA PHE A 116 7.78 5.60 0.93
C PHE A 116 7.03 6.67 1.71
N ALA A 117 6.17 7.43 1.03
CA ALA A 117 5.29 8.42 1.66
C ALA A 117 3.86 8.26 1.14
N HIS A 118 2.87 8.23 2.03
CA HIS A 118 1.47 7.97 1.68
C HIS A 118 0.54 8.74 2.61
N HIS A 119 -0.02 9.84 2.11
CA HIS A 119 -0.82 10.75 2.93
C HIS A 119 -2.00 11.31 2.16
N PHE A 120 -3.12 11.47 2.86
CA PHE A 120 -4.37 12.03 2.37
C PHE A 120 -4.77 13.21 3.23
N THR A 121 -5.63 14.06 2.68
CA THR A 121 -6.34 15.09 3.42
C THR A 121 -7.81 15.06 3.07
N HIS A 122 -8.66 15.41 4.03
CA HIS A 122 -10.10 15.50 3.86
C HIS A 122 -10.64 16.74 4.55
N THR A 123 -11.33 17.58 3.77
CA THR A 123 -11.95 18.84 4.23
C THR A 123 -10.96 19.71 5.02
N PRO A 124 -9.78 20.04 4.44
CA PRO A 124 -8.85 20.93 5.10
C PRO A 124 -9.46 22.32 5.32
N PRO A 125 -8.96 23.09 6.30
CA PRO A 125 -9.43 24.45 6.57
C PRO A 125 -9.38 25.31 5.30
N ASP A 126 -10.49 26.03 5.03
CA ASP A 126 -10.66 26.89 3.85
C ASP A 126 -10.39 26.22 2.50
N LEU A 127 -10.46 24.88 2.44
CA LEU A 127 -10.08 24.07 1.27
C LEU A 127 -8.64 24.31 0.79
N LYS A 128 -7.75 24.76 1.69
CA LYS A 128 -6.34 25.00 1.36
C LYS A 128 -5.67 23.75 0.84
N THR A 129 -4.84 23.91 -0.19
CA THR A 129 -3.98 22.83 -0.68
C THR A 129 -3.02 22.40 0.43
N LEU A 130 -2.98 21.11 0.74
CA LEU A 130 -1.93 20.54 1.58
C LEU A 130 -0.69 20.29 0.72
N TYR A 131 0.51 20.60 1.21
CA TYR A 131 1.77 20.22 0.58
C TYR A 131 2.45 19.12 1.37
N LEU A 132 3.05 18.17 0.65
CA LEU A 132 3.93 17.15 1.18
C LEU A 132 5.38 17.48 0.82
N GLY A 133 6.20 17.74 1.84
CA GLY A 133 7.61 18.10 1.71
C GLY A 133 8.54 16.95 2.08
N LEU A 134 9.63 16.76 1.33
CA LEU A 134 10.79 15.97 1.74
C LEU A 134 12.01 16.88 1.77
N ILE A 135 12.47 17.21 2.98
CA ILE A 135 13.67 18.03 3.21
C ILE A 135 14.86 17.13 3.55
N VAL A 136 15.96 17.34 2.85
CA VAL A 136 17.22 16.63 3.04
C VAL A 136 18.22 17.60 3.66
N HIS A 137 19.01 17.13 4.62
CA HIS A 137 20.09 17.90 5.22
C HIS A 137 21.41 17.13 5.18
N ASN A 138 22.48 17.85 4.86
CA ASN A 138 23.84 17.34 4.91
C ASN A 138 24.49 17.72 6.27
N PRO A 139 24.65 16.76 7.19
CA PRO A 139 25.29 17.03 8.48
C PRO A 139 26.82 16.97 8.42
N ASP A 140 27.40 16.63 7.28
CA ASP A 140 28.83 16.44 7.09
C ASP A 140 29.50 17.77 6.67
N ASN A 141 30.83 17.84 6.79
CA ASN A 141 31.62 19.04 6.48
C ASN A 141 32.08 19.12 5.01
N GLU A 142 31.77 18.09 4.21
CA GLU A 142 31.99 18.05 2.76
C GLU A 142 30.64 17.95 2.03
N PRO A 143 30.56 18.38 0.76
CA PRO A 143 29.34 18.25 -0.04
C PRO A 143 28.89 16.78 -0.16
N VAL A 144 27.58 16.58 -0.10
CA VAL A 144 26.93 15.27 -0.27
C VAL A 144 26.02 15.31 -1.49
N THR A 145 26.03 14.23 -2.28
CA THR A 145 25.13 14.05 -3.42
C THR A 145 24.10 12.99 -3.11
N VAL A 146 22.82 13.32 -3.27
CA VAL A 146 21.73 12.35 -3.29
C VAL A 146 21.35 12.06 -4.74
N GLU A 147 21.62 10.85 -5.20
CA GLU A 147 21.14 10.35 -6.49
C GLU A 147 19.70 9.87 -6.37
N VAL A 148 18.85 10.26 -7.32
CA VAL A 148 17.50 9.72 -7.47
C VAL A 148 17.53 8.66 -8.57
N LEU A 149 17.57 7.39 -8.17
CA LEU A 149 17.65 6.27 -9.11
C LEU A 149 16.31 6.02 -9.80
N GLN A 150 15.24 6.02 -9.00
CA GLN A 150 13.85 5.82 -9.42
C GLN A 150 12.97 6.67 -8.51
N ALA A 151 11.91 7.28 -9.04
CA ALA A 151 10.98 8.06 -8.23
C ALA A 151 9.66 8.24 -8.97
N ALA A 152 8.56 8.01 -8.26
CA ALA A 152 7.22 8.31 -8.74
C ALA A 152 6.35 8.84 -7.61
N SER A 153 5.52 9.84 -7.92
CA SER A 153 4.52 10.43 -7.05
C SER A 153 3.25 10.72 -7.83
N TYR A 154 2.10 10.36 -7.26
CA TYR A 154 0.80 10.52 -7.90
C TYR A 154 -0.26 10.99 -6.93
N LEU A 155 -1.18 11.81 -7.41
CA LEU A 155 -2.39 12.19 -6.70
C LEU A 155 -3.49 11.11 -6.84
N LEU A 156 -4.40 11.07 -5.87
CA LEU A 156 -5.65 10.33 -6.02
C LEU A 156 -6.47 10.94 -7.16
N GLU A 157 -6.75 12.24 -7.11
CA GLU A 157 -7.38 12.99 -8.20
C GLU A 157 -6.42 14.08 -8.68
N PRO A 158 -6.17 14.24 -10.00
CA PRO A 158 -6.80 13.50 -11.10
C PRO A 158 -6.02 12.26 -11.56
N ASP A 159 -4.82 12.01 -11.00
CA ASP A 159 -3.86 11.11 -11.63
C ASP A 159 -4.24 9.63 -11.56
N ALA A 160 -4.67 9.15 -10.39
CA ALA A 160 -4.83 7.73 -10.13
C ALA A 160 -6.02 7.42 -9.21
N PRO A 161 -7.26 7.73 -9.63
CA PRO A 161 -8.44 7.50 -8.82
C PRO A 161 -8.64 6.00 -8.53
N PHE A 162 -9.22 5.70 -7.36
CA PHE A 162 -9.65 4.34 -7.05
C PHE A 162 -10.81 3.94 -7.96
N LYS A 163 -10.58 2.95 -8.83
CA LYS A 163 -11.56 2.46 -9.79
C LYS A 163 -11.58 0.95 -9.75
N GLU A 164 -12.76 0.36 -9.82
CA GLU A 164 -12.87 -1.08 -10.04
C GLU A 164 -12.20 -1.45 -11.37
N LYS A 165 -11.51 -2.59 -11.36
CA LYS A 165 -10.86 -3.17 -12.53
C LYS A 165 -11.23 -4.65 -12.63
N PRO A 166 -11.10 -5.26 -13.83
CA PRO A 166 -11.14 -6.71 -13.95
C PRO A 166 -10.12 -7.35 -13.01
N ALA A 167 -10.38 -8.59 -12.59
CA ALA A 167 -9.51 -9.33 -11.67
C ALA A 167 -8.06 -9.39 -12.17
N MET A 168 -7.90 -9.47 -13.49
CA MET A 168 -6.62 -9.48 -14.19
C MET A 168 -6.72 -8.63 -15.45
N SER A 169 -5.69 -7.85 -15.76
CA SER A 169 -5.61 -7.07 -17.00
C SER A 169 -4.17 -6.97 -17.50
N ASP A 170 -3.96 -7.01 -18.82
CA ASP A 170 -2.65 -6.72 -19.39
C ASP A 170 -2.27 -5.27 -19.06
N ASN A 171 -1.10 -5.08 -18.48
CA ASN A 171 -0.59 -3.77 -18.13
C ASN A 171 0.79 -3.54 -18.73
N SER A 172 1.03 -4.00 -19.95
CA SER A 172 2.33 -3.85 -20.61
C SER A 172 2.77 -2.38 -20.72
N LYS A 173 1.82 -1.46 -20.88
CA LYS A 173 2.06 0.00 -20.98
C LYS A 173 2.16 0.74 -19.63
N GLY A 174 1.74 0.13 -18.52
CA GLY A 174 1.69 0.81 -17.22
C GLY A 174 0.54 1.83 -17.08
N GLU A 175 -0.54 1.63 -17.83
CA GLU A 175 -1.71 2.53 -17.89
C GLU A 175 -2.90 2.03 -17.06
N ILE A 176 -2.82 0.80 -16.52
CA ILE A 176 -3.86 0.21 -15.68
C ILE A 176 -3.44 0.25 -14.21
N TYR A 177 -4.19 1.01 -13.43
CA TYR A 177 -3.99 1.21 -12.00
C TYR A 177 -5.32 1.51 -11.30
N SER A 178 -5.33 1.41 -9.98
CA SER A 178 -6.45 1.81 -9.11
C SER A 178 -5.88 2.34 -7.79
N GLY A 179 -5.59 3.63 -7.74
CA GLY A 179 -5.01 4.31 -6.57
C GLY A 179 -3.58 4.83 -6.81
N PRO A 180 -3.21 5.95 -6.17
CA PRO A 180 -1.93 6.62 -6.38
C PRO A 180 -0.73 5.77 -5.95
N GLY A 181 -0.88 5.02 -4.85
CA GLY A 181 0.20 4.15 -4.35
C GLY A 181 0.54 3.04 -5.33
N ILE A 182 -0.49 2.42 -5.90
CA ILE A 182 -0.36 1.33 -6.88
C ILE A 182 0.36 1.82 -8.14
N ARG A 183 0.00 3.02 -8.62
CA ARG A 183 0.63 3.62 -9.79
C ARG A 183 2.10 4.00 -9.53
N ALA A 184 2.38 4.56 -8.35
CA ALA A 184 3.75 4.94 -7.97
C ALA A 184 4.67 3.71 -7.91
N VAL A 185 4.23 2.61 -7.26
CA VAL A 185 5.06 1.41 -7.15
C VAL A 185 5.23 0.66 -8.47
N ASP A 186 4.26 0.71 -9.39
CA ASP A 186 4.40 0.14 -10.75
C ASP A 186 5.46 0.89 -11.57
N ASP A 187 5.48 2.23 -11.51
CA ASP A 187 6.48 3.01 -12.22
C ASP A 187 7.91 2.78 -11.68
N VAL A 188 8.06 2.68 -10.35
CA VAL A 188 9.35 2.30 -9.74
C VAL A 188 9.74 0.86 -10.11
N LEU A 189 8.80 -0.09 -10.14
CA LEU A 189 9.06 -1.47 -10.61
C LEU A 189 9.60 -1.51 -12.06
N ARG A 190 9.14 -0.58 -12.90
CA ARG A 190 9.60 -0.39 -14.29
C ARG A 190 10.89 0.40 -14.40
N GLY A 191 11.44 0.86 -13.28
CA GLY A 191 12.65 1.65 -13.22
C GLY A 191 12.52 3.08 -13.71
N LYS A 192 11.31 3.64 -13.62
CA LYS A 192 11.08 5.04 -14.01
C LYS A 192 11.47 6.01 -12.90
N ARG A 193 11.95 7.17 -13.32
CA ARG A 193 12.03 8.40 -12.54
C ARG A 193 11.23 9.46 -13.27
N GLN A 194 10.17 9.97 -12.65
CA GLN A 194 9.38 11.04 -13.26
C GLN A 194 10.22 12.32 -13.40
N SER A 195 9.87 13.15 -14.38
CA SER A 195 10.67 14.30 -14.81
C SER A 195 10.78 15.41 -13.76
N GLU A 196 9.81 15.52 -12.86
CA GLU A 196 9.81 16.48 -11.76
C GLU A 196 10.86 16.19 -10.69
N PHE A 197 11.34 14.95 -10.59
CA PHE A 197 12.40 14.60 -9.66
C PHE A 197 13.76 14.83 -10.31
N PRO A 198 14.70 15.52 -9.64
CA PRO A 198 16.04 15.72 -10.20
C PRO A 198 16.77 14.37 -10.33
N LYS A 199 17.80 14.29 -11.19
CA LYS A 199 18.67 13.10 -11.24
C LYS A 199 19.56 13.02 -10.00
N THR A 200 20.04 14.16 -9.55
CA THR A 200 20.94 14.34 -8.42
C THR A 200 20.57 15.61 -7.67
N LEU A 201 20.80 15.61 -6.36
CA LEU A 201 20.69 16.76 -5.48
C LEU A 201 22.02 16.93 -4.75
N GLU A 202 22.76 17.99 -5.07
CA GLU A 202 24.02 18.31 -4.41
C GLU A 202 23.76 19.27 -3.24
N ILE A 203 24.19 18.89 -2.04
CA ILE A 203 23.90 19.61 -0.81
C ILE A 203 25.22 20.00 -0.17
N ALA A 204 25.47 21.30 -0.01
CA ALA A 204 26.71 21.79 0.59
C ALA A 204 26.78 21.44 2.09
N PRO A 205 27.97 21.54 2.70
CA PRO A 205 28.15 21.26 4.12
C PRO A 205 27.18 22.05 5.01
N GLY A 206 26.45 21.37 5.89
CA GLY A 206 25.51 21.99 6.81
C GLY A 206 24.25 22.58 6.17
N GLU A 207 24.04 22.41 4.86
CA GLU A 207 22.86 22.93 4.17
C GLU A 207 21.70 21.93 4.12
N SER A 208 20.51 22.48 3.85
CA SER A 208 19.29 21.71 3.60
C SER A 208 18.72 22.06 2.23
N GLN A 209 18.13 21.08 1.55
CA GLN A 209 17.43 21.28 0.28
C GLN A 209 16.15 20.44 0.21
N MET A 210 15.17 20.90 -0.58
CA MET A 210 13.96 20.13 -0.85
C MET A 210 14.21 19.12 -1.95
N LEU A 211 14.03 17.83 -1.64
CA LEU A 211 13.94 16.78 -2.64
C LEU A 211 12.54 16.75 -3.28
N MET A 212 11.52 17.11 -2.51
CA MET A 212 10.13 17.12 -2.94
C MET A 212 9.37 18.22 -2.19
N SER A 213 8.55 19.00 -2.90
CA SER A 213 7.53 19.85 -2.29
C SER A 213 6.33 19.85 -3.24
N LEU A 214 5.41 18.90 -3.02
CA LEU A 214 4.35 18.60 -3.98
C LEU A 214 2.96 18.84 -3.38
N PRO A 215 2.02 19.42 -4.15
CA PRO A 215 0.69 19.76 -3.67
C PRO A 215 -0.23 18.53 -3.61
N ILE A 216 -1.26 18.64 -2.76
CA ILE A 216 -2.42 17.75 -2.59
C ILE A 216 -3.67 18.66 -2.58
N PRO A 217 -4.14 19.10 -3.76
CA PRO A 217 -5.25 20.04 -3.86
C PRO A 217 -6.59 19.34 -3.61
N VAL A 218 -7.51 20.03 -2.95
CA VAL A 218 -8.91 19.56 -2.78
C VAL A 218 -9.93 20.48 -3.44
N LYS A 219 -9.51 21.70 -3.79
CA LYS A 219 -10.37 22.71 -4.39
C LYS A 219 -10.82 22.27 -5.79
N GLY A 220 -12.14 22.33 -6.03
CA GLY A 220 -12.74 21.93 -7.30
C GLY A 220 -13.04 20.43 -7.44
N LEU A 221 -12.70 19.60 -6.46
CA LEU A 221 -13.11 18.20 -6.42
C LEU A 221 -14.58 18.07 -5.97
N GLU A 222 -15.29 17.04 -6.45
CA GLU A 222 -16.69 16.75 -6.03
C GLU A 222 -16.80 16.57 -4.51
N ARG A 223 -15.80 15.92 -3.91
CA ARG A 223 -15.60 15.86 -2.47
C ARG A 223 -14.21 16.40 -2.18
N PRO A 224 -14.02 17.21 -1.11
CA PRO A 224 -12.72 17.74 -0.75
C PRO A 224 -11.87 16.65 -0.09
N VAL A 225 -11.51 15.62 -0.85
CA VAL A 225 -10.67 14.49 -0.45
C VAL A 225 -9.64 14.30 -1.55
N ASN A 226 -8.37 14.31 -1.19
CA ASN A 226 -7.30 13.94 -2.09
C ASN A 226 -6.15 13.31 -1.29
N GLY A 227 -5.20 12.70 -1.96
CA GLY A 227 -4.00 12.19 -1.33
C GLY A 227 -2.89 12.01 -2.35
N ARG A 228 -1.68 11.79 -1.84
CA ARG A 228 -0.48 11.59 -2.62
C ARG A 228 0.30 10.41 -2.09
N SER A 229 0.75 9.57 -3.01
CA SER A 229 1.66 8.47 -2.71
C SER A 229 2.96 8.68 -3.49
N SER A 230 4.08 8.53 -2.82
CA SER A 230 5.41 8.62 -3.39
C SER A 230 6.24 7.38 -3.04
N LEU A 231 6.96 6.83 -4.02
CA LEU A 231 8.00 5.84 -3.80
C LEU A 231 9.27 6.29 -4.52
N MET A 232 10.41 6.26 -3.84
CA MET A 232 11.71 6.63 -4.41
C MET A 232 12.78 5.63 -4.02
N ARG A 233 13.75 5.41 -4.91
CA ARG A 233 15.03 4.76 -4.64
C ARG A 233 16.13 5.79 -4.74
N LEU A 234 16.88 5.95 -3.67
CA LEU A 234 17.89 6.98 -3.52
C LEU A 234 19.23 6.35 -3.19
N LYS A 235 20.32 7.05 -3.55
CA LYS A 235 21.68 6.68 -3.14
C LYS A 235 22.44 7.93 -2.67
N VAL A 236 23.04 7.84 -1.49
CA VAL A 236 23.90 8.90 -0.95
C VAL A 236 25.34 8.63 -1.36
N ARG A 237 26.01 9.64 -1.92
CA ARG A 237 27.45 9.63 -2.23
C ARG A 237 28.14 10.83 -1.62
N GLY A 238 29.40 10.65 -1.23
CA GLY A 238 30.30 11.77 -0.94
C GLY A 238 30.73 12.47 -2.23
N LYS A 239 31.65 13.41 -2.07
CA LYS A 239 32.22 14.22 -3.15
C LYS A 239 32.92 13.40 -4.24
N THR A 240 33.58 12.30 -3.84
CA THR A 240 34.30 11.37 -4.71
C THR A 240 34.00 9.92 -4.33
N GLU A 241 34.33 8.95 -5.18
CA GLU A 241 34.17 7.52 -4.85
C GLU A 241 35.06 7.09 -3.66
N ASP A 242 36.21 7.74 -3.49
CA ASP A 242 37.14 7.51 -2.38
C ASP A 242 36.79 8.28 -1.09
N SER A 243 35.72 9.10 -1.11
CA SER A 243 35.27 9.84 0.08
C SER A 243 34.77 8.87 1.16
N PRO A 244 34.90 9.22 2.46
CA PRO A 244 34.24 8.46 3.52
C PRO A 244 32.73 8.32 3.24
N PRO A 245 32.07 7.26 3.77
CA PRO A 245 30.64 7.07 3.58
C PRO A 245 29.84 8.31 4.03
N ALA A 246 29.27 9.02 3.05
CA ALA A 246 28.43 10.18 3.30
C ALA A 246 27.08 9.76 3.88
N SER A 247 26.49 10.67 4.66
CA SER A 247 25.18 10.46 5.27
C SER A 247 24.32 11.71 5.23
N ILE A 248 23.01 11.54 5.36
CA ILE A 248 22.04 12.64 5.41
C ILE A 248 21.04 12.44 6.53
N TYR A 249 20.39 13.54 6.93
CA TYR A 249 19.10 13.49 7.60
C TYR A 249 17.97 13.79 6.61
N LEU A 250 16.81 13.15 6.82
CA LEU A 250 15.63 13.30 5.97
C LEU A 250 14.40 13.51 6.84
N ALA A 251 13.51 14.42 6.42
CA ALA A 251 12.21 14.56 7.03
C ALA A 251 11.09 14.69 5.99
N SER A 252 9.97 14.04 6.27
CA SER A 252 8.69 14.17 5.60
C SER A 252 7.80 15.07 6.42
N LEU A 253 7.29 16.14 5.80
CA LEU A 253 6.57 17.23 6.45
C LEU A 253 5.26 17.51 5.72
N ALA A 254 4.24 17.94 6.46
CA ALA A 254 2.96 18.35 5.90
C ALA A 254 2.65 19.80 6.29
N GLN A 255 2.36 20.64 5.30
CA GLN A 255 2.05 22.06 5.52
C GLN A 255 1.03 22.54 4.51
N PHE A 256 0.02 23.31 4.92
CA PHE A 256 -0.92 23.93 3.99
C PHE A 256 -0.26 25.06 3.21
N ALA A 257 -0.82 25.31 2.03
CA ALA A 257 -0.44 26.39 1.15
C ALA A 257 -0.39 27.72 1.92
N LYS A 258 0.64 28.51 1.64
CA LYS A 258 0.72 29.88 2.13
C LYS A 258 -0.04 30.79 1.18
N ILE A 259 -0.55 31.89 1.73
CA ILE A 259 -1.34 32.86 0.98
C ILE A 259 -0.47 34.08 0.72
N GLU A 260 -0.30 34.43 -0.55
CA GLU A 260 0.35 35.66 -0.98
C GLU A 260 -0.54 36.89 -0.69
N PRO A 261 0.01 38.12 -0.66
CA PRO A 261 -0.78 39.33 -0.46
C PRO A 261 -1.92 39.52 -1.49
N ASP A 262 -1.79 38.94 -2.68
CA ASP A 262 -2.82 38.94 -3.72
C ASP A 262 -3.94 37.90 -3.49
N GLY A 263 -3.87 37.16 -2.39
CA GLY A 263 -4.85 36.14 -1.98
C GLY A 263 -4.65 34.77 -2.64
N LYS A 264 -3.61 34.56 -3.46
CA LYS A 264 -3.36 33.27 -4.10
C LYS A 264 -2.56 32.33 -3.21
N GLU A 265 -2.83 31.04 -3.38
CA GLU A 265 -2.04 29.98 -2.77
C GLU A 265 -0.67 29.87 -3.46
N ARG A 266 0.37 29.67 -2.65
CA ARG A 266 1.71 29.27 -3.08
C ARG A 266 2.22 28.07 -2.30
N SER A 267 3.22 27.41 -2.87
CA SER A 267 4.00 26.39 -2.16
C SER A 267 4.73 27.03 -0.97
N PRO A 268 4.90 26.29 0.15
CA PRO A 268 5.85 26.68 1.17
C PRO A 268 7.27 26.74 0.62
N THR A 269 8.03 27.74 1.09
CA THR A 269 9.45 27.94 0.80
C THR A 269 10.32 27.01 1.63
N LEU A 270 11.60 26.85 1.26
CA LEU A 270 12.56 26.07 2.06
C LEU A 270 12.64 26.57 3.50
N GLU A 271 12.69 27.89 3.71
CA GLU A 271 12.74 28.49 5.05
C GLU A 271 11.51 28.11 5.88
N GLU A 272 10.31 28.15 5.30
CA GLU A 272 9.09 27.76 6.02
C GLU A 272 9.05 26.25 6.32
N TRP A 273 9.59 25.40 5.44
CA TRP A 273 9.77 23.98 5.75
C TRP A 273 10.75 23.76 6.90
N GLN A 274 11.86 24.51 6.94
CA GLN A 274 12.81 24.48 8.03
C GLN A 274 12.19 24.98 9.33
N GLN A 275 11.42 26.07 9.29
CA GLN A 275 10.69 26.58 10.46
C GLN A 275 9.71 25.54 11.02
N LEU A 276 8.98 24.82 10.16
CA LEU A 276 8.12 23.71 10.60
C LEU A 276 8.93 22.55 11.17
N LEU A 277 10.05 22.19 10.55
CA LEU A 277 10.94 21.13 11.05
C LEU A 277 11.53 21.48 12.42
N ASP A 278 11.89 22.74 12.65
CA ASP A 278 12.62 23.18 13.82
C ASP A 278 11.69 23.48 15.01
N ASN A 279 10.48 24.00 14.74
CA ASN A 279 9.55 24.50 15.77
C ASN A 279 8.22 23.75 15.81
N GLY A 280 7.91 22.94 14.80
CA GLY A 280 6.66 22.20 14.71
C GLY A 280 6.67 20.93 15.55
N SER A 281 5.48 20.36 15.74
CA SER A 281 5.26 19.06 16.35
C SER A 281 4.78 18.03 15.32
N LEU A 282 4.50 16.80 15.76
CA LEU A 282 3.95 15.76 14.89
C LEU A 282 2.59 16.15 14.29
N ALA A 283 2.42 15.92 12.99
CA ALA A 283 1.17 16.14 12.28
C ALA A 283 0.02 15.31 12.90
N GLN A 284 -1.19 15.88 12.89
CA GLN A 284 -2.36 15.33 13.58
C GLN A 284 -3.55 15.07 12.64
N PRO A 285 -4.51 14.22 13.06
CA PRO A 285 -4.48 13.37 14.27
C PRO A 285 -3.52 12.19 14.13
N ARG A 286 -2.93 11.70 15.22
CA ARG A 286 -2.19 10.43 15.22
C ARG A 286 -3.12 9.21 15.03
N ASP A 287 -2.56 8.10 14.57
CA ASP A 287 -3.27 6.82 14.42
C ASP A 287 -3.53 6.13 15.77
N LYS A 288 -4.23 4.99 15.73
CA LYS A 288 -4.40 4.14 16.91
C LYS A 288 -3.03 3.61 17.36
N ILE A 289 -2.75 3.69 18.66
CA ILE A 289 -1.55 3.10 19.26
C ILE A 289 -1.51 1.60 18.96
N PRO A 290 -0.38 1.05 18.46
CA PRO A 290 -0.25 -0.37 18.16
C PRO A 290 -0.32 -1.22 19.44
N THR A 291 -0.78 -2.45 19.28
CA THR A 291 -0.65 -3.47 20.33
C THR A 291 0.82 -3.87 20.48
N PRO A 292 1.39 -3.84 21.70
CA PRO A 292 2.76 -4.29 21.93
C PRO A 292 3.00 -5.76 21.47
N PRO A 293 4.19 -6.10 20.95
CA PRO A 293 4.49 -7.44 20.45
C PRO A 293 4.28 -8.56 21.49
N GLU A 294 4.57 -8.27 22.76
CA GLU A 294 4.48 -9.18 23.90
C GLU A 294 3.04 -9.41 24.39
N GLN A 295 2.08 -8.55 24.00
CA GLN A 295 0.71 -8.68 24.48
C GLN A 295 0.00 -9.88 23.84
N ILE A 296 -0.28 -10.93 24.61
CA ILE A 296 -0.93 -12.17 24.16
C ILE A 296 -2.46 -12.17 24.42
N GLY A 297 -3.19 -11.22 23.84
CA GLY A 297 -4.66 -11.20 23.95
C GLY A 297 -5.29 -9.85 23.60
N GLY A 298 -6.62 -9.81 23.57
CA GLY A 298 -7.39 -8.62 23.21
C GLY A 298 -7.38 -8.31 21.70
N GLN A 299 -7.85 -7.11 21.35
CA GLN A 299 -7.87 -6.66 19.96
C GLN A 299 -6.45 -6.31 19.50
N LEU A 300 -5.97 -6.98 18.44
CA LEU A 300 -4.70 -6.65 17.79
C LEU A 300 -4.86 -5.39 16.91
N ILE A 301 -4.06 -4.38 17.20
CA ILE A 301 -3.94 -3.14 16.43
C ILE A 301 -2.52 -3.09 15.84
N TYR A 302 -2.41 -3.14 14.52
CA TYR A 302 -1.11 -3.00 13.85
C TYR A 302 -0.61 -1.55 13.83
N SER A 303 -1.52 -0.57 13.81
CA SER A 303 -1.25 0.85 13.56
C SER A 303 -0.65 1.13 12.16
N ARG A 304 -0.41 2.41 11.86
CA ARG A 304 0.33 2.87 10.68
C ARG A 304 1.81 2.97 10.98
N VAL A 305 2.62 3.05 9.93
CA VAL A 305 4.09 3.04 10.02
C VAL A 305 4.62 4.46 9.90
N ALA A 306 5.41 4.91 10.89
CA ALA A 306 6.32 6.03 10.75
C ALA A 306 7.65 5.70 11.43
N GLY A 307 8.66 5.43 10.60
CA GLY A 307 9.98 5.00 11.06
C GLY A 307 10.91 4.57 9.93
N ILE A 308 12.09 4.08 10.31
CA ILE A 308 13.05 3.50 9.38
C ILE A 308 12.93 1.98 9.42
N GLN A 309 12.48 1.44 8.29
CA GLN A 309 12.36 0.01 8.05
C GLN A 309 13.69 -0.55 7.60
N LYS A 310 14.02 -1.76 8.07
CA LYS A 310 15.17 -2.53 7.59
C LYS A 310 14.72 -3.62 6.62
N GLY A 311 15.14 -3.47 5.37
CA GLY A 311 14.84 -4.36 4.26
C GLY A 311 13.80 -3.77 3.31
N ALA A 312 14.17 -3.58 2.06
CA ALA A 312 13.31 -3.05 1.00
C ALA A 312 13.03 -4.09 -0.11
N LYS A 313 13.75 -5.22 -0.11
CA LYS A 313 13.56 -6.33 -1.06
C LYS A 313 13.55 -7.67 -0.35
N TRP A 314 12.65 -8.55 -0.76
CA TRP A 314 12.68 -9.98 -0.47
C TRP A 314 13.04 -10.76 -1.73
N SER A 315 14.18 -11.44 -1.73
CA SER A 315 14.59 -12.33 -2.82
C SER A 315 14.45 -13.78 -2.39
N ALA A 316 13.80 -14.61 -3.22
CA ALA A 316 13.54 -16.00 -2.89
C ALA A 316 13.69 -16.92 -4.10
N ASP A 317 14.37 -18.04 -3.90
CA ASP A 317 14.38 -19.17 -4.82
C ASP A 317 13.40 -20.21 -4.27
N LEU A 318 12.30 -20.44 -4.98
CA LEU A 318 11.31 -21.44 -4.61
C LEU A 318 11.84 -22.79 -5.11
N VAL A 319 12.48 -23.53 -4.22
CA VAL A 319 13.11 -24.84 -4.48
C VAL A 319 12.74 -25.84 -3.39
N ASP A 320 12.91 -27.12 -3.68
CA ASP A 320 12.85 -28.14 -2.63
C ASP A 320 14.09 -28.07 -1.73
N GLU A 321 13.98 -28.58 -0.50
CA GLU A 321 15.10 -28.66 0.43
C GLU A 321 16.27 -29.45 -0.18
N GLY A 322 17.46 -28.85 -0.16
CA GLY A 322 18.69 -29.45 -0.70
C GLY A 322 18.78 -29.51 -2.22
N LYS A 323 17.88 -28.85 -2.97
CA LYS A 323 17.88 -28.83 -4.44
C LYS A 323 18.01 -27.41 -5.00
N ASP A 324 18.29 -27.32 -6.29
CA ASP A 324 18.30 -26.10 -7.11
C ASP A 324 17.02 -25.93 -7.95
N PHE A 325 16.04 -26.83 -7.77
CA PHE A 325 14.74 -26.79 -8.43
C PHE A 325 13.59 -27.11 -7.47
N LEU A 326 12.38 -26.68 -7.84
CA LEU A 326 11.12 -27.09 -7.25
C LEU A 326 10.54 -28.25 -8.07
N THR A 327 10.38 -29.41 -7.44
CA THR A 327 9.63 -30.50 -8.06
C THR A 327 8.17 -30.06 -8.21
N ILE A 328 7.62 -30.17 -9.42
CA ILE A 328 6.21 -29.82 -9.62
C ILE A 328 5.31 -30.75 -8.78
N PRO A 329 4.22 -30.23 -8.18
CA PRO A 329 3.30 -31.07 -7.40
C PRO A 329 2.70 -32.21 -8.24
N ASP A 330 2.17 -33.23 -7.57
CA ASP A 330 1.33 -34.23 -8.21
C ASP A 330 0.15 -33.58 -8.96
N ARG A 331 -0.34 -34.27 -9.99
CA ARG A 331 -1.49 -33.79 -10.80
C ARG A 331 -2.69 -33.47 -9.90
N GLY A 332 -3.22 -32.25 -10.03
CA GLY A 332 -4.33 -31.74 -9.23
C GLY A 332 -3.92 -31.13 -7.88
N LYS A 333 -2.66 -31.28 -7.44
CA LYS A 333 -2.13 -30.74 -6.19
C LYS A 333 -1.35 -29.45 -6.42
N GLY A 334 -1.13 -28.71 -5.32
CA GLY A 334 -0.43 -27.42 -5.34
C GLY A 334 0.40 -27.17 -4.09
N ILE A 335 1.36 -26.25 -4.23
CA ILE A 335 2.19 -25.70 -3.15
C ILE A 335 2.00 -24.18 -3.14
N SER A 336 1.67 -23.62 -1.99
CA SER A 336 1.45 -22.19 -1.77
C SER A 336 2.56 -21.60 -0.88
N PHE A 337 3.29 -20.62 -1.39
CA PHE A 337 4.33 -19.88 -0.66
C PHE A 337 3.79 -18.53 -0.20
N LEU A 338 4.11 -18.16 1.04
CA LEU A 338 3.52 -16.97 1.65
C LEU A 338 4.05 -15.64 1.12
N ILE A 339 3.20 -14.61 1.10
CA ILE A 339 3.56 -13.23 0.76
C ILE A 339 3.01 -12.26 1.81
N SER A 340 3.90 -11.41 2.33
CA SER A 340 3.63 -10.33 3.27
C SER A 340 2.88 -10.75 4.54
N THR A 341 3.21 -11.91 5.12
CA THR A 341 2.58 -12.35 6.37
C THR A 341 2.88 -11.44 7.55
N VAL A 342 1.91 -11.36 8.46
CA VAL A 342 1.97 -10.58 9.69
C VAL A 342 1.57 -11.47 10.87
N ARG A 343 1.88 -11.03 12.09
CA ARG A 343 1.31 -11.63 13.31
C ARG A 343 -0.22 -11.73 13.20
N ALA A 344 -0.83 -12.84 13.63
CA ALA A 344 -2.25 -13.14 13.45
C ALA A 344 -2.67 -13.27 11.97
N GLY A 345 -1.78 -13.83 11.16
CA GLY A 345 -1.87 -13.88 9.71
C GLY A 345 -0.72 -14.66 9.07
N THR A 346 -0.23 -15.71 9.74
CA THR A 346 0.91 -16.53 9.29
C THR A 346 0.52 -17.73 8.44
N LEU A 347 -0.79 -17.96 8.24
CA LEU A 347 -1.35 -19.07 7.45
C LEU A 347 -0.77 -20.44 7.86
N GLY A 348 -0.61 -20.67 9.16
CA GLY A 348 -0.16 -21.95 9.74
C GLY A 348 1.36 -22.17 9.74
N THR A 349 2.15 -21.31 9.08
CA THR A 349 3.62 -21.50 9.00
C THR A 349 4.38 -20.84 10.15
N LYS A 350 3.72 -19.96 10.92
CA LYS A 350 4.33 -19.09 11.94
C LYS A 350 5.36 -18.08 11.38
N GLN A 351 5.56 -18.02 10.06
CA GLN A 351 6.46 -17.04 9.44
C GLN A 351 5.80 -15.66 9.46
N VAL A 352 6.50 -14.67 9.99
CA VAL A 352 6.15 -13.24 9.89
C VAL A 352 7.14 -12.57 8.95
N GLN A 353 6.65 -11.98 7.86
CA GLN A 353 7.48 -11.28 6.87
C GLN A 353 7.52 -9.76 7.09
N ALA A 354 6.72 -9.21 8.00
CA ALA A 354 6.71 -7.79 8.33
C ALA A 354 8.11 -7.30 8.71
N ALA A 355 8.62 -6.32 7.97
CA ALA A 355 9.98 -5.82 8.14
C ALA A 355 10.14 -5.12 9.50
N PRO A 356 11.23 -5.36 10.25
CA PRO A 356 11.48 -4.68 11.51
C PRO A 356 11.76 -3.18 11.27
N LEU A 357 11.32 -2.34 12.21
CA LEU A 357 11.70 -0.93 12.25
C LEU A 357 12.88 -0.77 13.21
N ILE A 358 13.94 -0.11 12.76
CA ILE A 358 15.15 0.13 13.58
C ILE A 358 15.00 1.36 14.46
N VAL A 359 14.24 2.35 13.99
CA VAL A 359 13.75 3.50 14.75
C VAL A 359 12.32 3.81 14.30
N ARG A 360 11.46 4.25 15.23
CA ARG A 360 10.05 4.55 14.98
C ARG A 360 9.51 5.53 16.02
N TYR A 361 8.39 6.20 15.72
CA TYR A 361 7.67 6.90 16.79
C TYR A 361 6.93 5.92 17.71
N PRO A 362 6.86 6.20 19.03
CA PRO A 362 6.27 5.28 20.00
C PRO A 362 4.82 4.88 19.72
N ASP A 363 4.02 5.77 19.11
CA ASP A 363 2.60 5.58 18.79
C ASP A 363 2.34 4.86 17.46
N THR A 364 3.40 4.44 16.75
CA THR A 364 3.33 3.82 15.41
C THR A 364 3.72 2.36 15.43
N ALA A 365 3.32 1.62 14.40
CA ALA A 365 3.55 0.18 14.23
C ALA A 365 4.95 -0.31 14.66
N TYR A 366 5.03 -1.48 15.28
CA TYR A 366 6.32 -2.09 15.69
C TYR A 366 7.10 -2.70 14.52
N GLN A 367 6.41 -3.02 13.42
CA GLN A 367 6.99 -3.53 12.18
C GLN A 367 6.26 -2.90 11.00
N SER A 368 6.83 -2.99 9.80
CA SER A 368 6.16 -2.60 8.56
C SER A 368 5.06 -3.59 8.20
N HIS A 369 3.93 -3.51 8.92
CA HIS A 369 2.80 -4.40 8.71
C HIS A 369 2.18 -4.14 7.33
N GLY A 370 2.30 -5.12 6.44
CA GLY A 370 1.91 -4.97 5.04
C GLY A 370 3.05 -4.61 4.09
N ASN A 371 4.28 -4.38 4.56
CA ASN A 371 5.48 -4.27 3.71
C ASN A 371 5.28 -3.39 2.45
N TYR A 372 4.55 -2.28 2.56
CA TYR A 372 4.21 -1.45 1.40
C TYR A 372 5.49 -0.95 0.70
N GLY A 373 5.55 -1.15 -0.61
CA GLY A 373 6.71 -0.82 -1.43
C GLY A 373 7.83 -1.88 -1.44
N VAL A 374 7.81 -2.91 -0.57
CA VAL A 374 8.83 -3.97 -0.60
C VAL A 374 8.79 -4.71 -1.93
N HIS A 375 9.97 -4.90 -2.55
CA HIS A 375 10.11 -5.68 -3.78
C HIS A 375 10.17 -7.17 -3.46
N TYR A 376 9.13 -7.91 -3.82
CA TYR A 376 9.19 -9.37 -3.85
C TYR A 376 9.74 -9.80 -5.20
N ASP A 377 10.80 -10.60 -5.18
CA ASP A 377 11.52 -11.07 -6.36
C ASP A 377 11.71 -12.59 -6.26
N LEU A 378 10.81 -13.33 -6.92
CA LEU A 378 10.64 -14.76 -6.73
C LEU A 378 11.11 -15.51 -7.97
N GLN A 379 12.07 -16.42 -7.78
CA GLN A 379 12.58 -17.30 -8.83
C GLN A 379 11.99 -18.69 -8.63
N ILE A 380 11.40 -19.26 -9.68
CA ILE A 380 10.65 -20.51 -9.61
C ILE A 380 11.22 -21.48 -10.68
N PRO A 381 12.34 -22.16 -10.38
CA PRO A 381 12.91 -23.20 -11.23
C PRO A 381 12.09 -24.50 -11.12
N LEU A 382 11.10 -24.69 -11.98
CA LEU A 382 10.22 -25.86 -11.98
C LEU A 382 10.87 -27.06 -12.66
N PHE A 383 10.73 -28.26 -12.08
CA PHE A 383 11.17 -29.52 -12.69
C PHE A 383 10.06 -30.58 -12.72
N ASN A 384 9.81 -31.14 -13.90
CA ASN A 384 8.90 -32.27 -14.08
C ASN A 384 9.64 -33.61 -13.92
N VAL A 385 9.53 -34.21 -12.74
CA VAL A 385 10.12 -35.52 -12.45
C VAL A 385 9.39 -36.69 -13.12
N THR A 386 8.23 -36.48 -13.72
CA THR A 386 7.41 -37.56 -14.29
C THR A 386 7.81 -37.91 -15.72
N ASP A 387 7.35 -39.07 -16.20
CA ASP A 387 7.52 -39.51 -17.59
C ASP A 387 6.41 -38.98 -18.52
N LYS A 388 5.57 -38.07 -18.04
CA LYS A 388 4.44 -37.50 -18.78
C LYS A 388 4.57 -35.98 -18.85
N THR A 389 4.10 -35.40 -19.94
CA THR A 389 3.94 -33.94 -20.01
C THR A 389 2.93 -33.47 -18.97
N GLN A 390 3.26 -32.41 -18.24
CA GLN A 390 2.40 -31.79 -17.23
C GLN A 390 2.20 -30.31 -17.56
N THR A 391 1.06 -29.75 -17.16
CA THR A 391 0.81 -28.31 -17.22
C THR A 391 0.79 -27.75 -15.81
N VAL A 392 1.59 -26.72 -15.56
CA VAL A 392 1.72 -26.09 -14.24
C VAL A 392 1.23 -24.64 -14.32
N ALA A 393 0.36 -24.26 -13.40
CA ALA A 393 -0.13 -22.92 -13.21
C ALA A 393 0.63 -22.22 -12.08
N VAL A 394 0.94 -20.94 -12.28
CA VAL A 394 1.45 -20.05 -11.22
C VAL A 394 0.43 -18.93 -10.99
N THR A 395 0.02 -18.75 -9.75
CA THR A 395 -1.04 -17.79 -9.35
C THR A 395 -0.58 -16.96 -8.15
N LEU A 396 -0.95 -15.68 -8.08
CA LEU A 396 -0.88 -14.88 -6.86
C LEU A 396 -2.29 -14.80 -6.27
N GLU A 397 -2.52 -15.44 -5.13
CA GLU A 397 -3.85 -15.64 -4.56
C GLU A 397 -4.06 -14.81 -3.29
N THR A 398 -5.33 -14.59 -2.93
CA THR A 398 -5.74 -13.75 -1.79
C THR A 398 -6.71 -14.51 -0.88
N PRO A 399 -6.23 -15.51 -0.14
CA PRO A 399 -7.06 -16.30 0.77
C PRO A 399 -7.54 -15.47 1.96
N PHE A 400 -8.45 -16.02 2.76
CA PHE A 400 -8.78 -15.44 4.04
C PHE A 400 -7.56 -15.45 4.98
N LYS A 401 -7.32 -14.31 5.66
CA LYS A 401 -6.28 -14.21 6.68
C LYS A 401 -6.62 -15.11 7.87
N GLU A 402 -5.69 -16.00 8.18
CA GLU A 402 -5.74 -16.88 9.36
C GLU A 402 -4.36 -16.97 10.01
N GLU A 403 -4.33 -17.17 11.33
CA GLU A 403 -3.09 -17.53 12.04
C GLU A 403 -2.77 -19.01 11.85
N ASN A 404 -3.76 -19.88 12.08
CA ASN A 404 -3.67 -21.31 11.84
C ASN A 404 -4.68 -21.70 10.75
N LEU A 405 -4.36 -22.70 9.94
CA LEU A 405 -5.27 -23.22 8.92
C LEU A 405 -6.44 -23.97 9.58
N SER A 406 -7.54 -23.28 9.88
CA SER A 406 -8.65 -23.83 10.68
C SER A 406 -9.34 -25.02 10.00
N LYS A 407 -9.22 -25.13 8.67
CA LYS A 407 -9.77 -26.22 7.86
C LYS A 407 -8.70 -27.01 7.09
N ASN A 408 -7.47 -27.01 7.57
CA ASN A 408 -6.32 -27.72 6.95
C ASN A 408 -6.06 -27.32 5.48
N GLY A 409 -6.43 -26.09 5.09
CA GLY A 409 -6.22 -25.57 3.75
C GLY A 409 -6.52 -24.07 3.69
N LEU A 410 -6.18 -23.44 2.58
CA LEU A 410 -6.45 -22.02 2.36
C LEU A 410 -7.93 -21.81 2.05
N ILE A 411 -8.57 -20.86 2.73
CA ILE A 411 -10.00 -20.60 2.57
C ILE A 411 -10.22 -19.49 1.53
N PHE A 412 -11.13 -19.75 0.61
CA PHE A 412 -11.68 -18.84 -0.40
C PHE A 412 -13.20 -18.84 -0.30
N ARG A 413 -13.88 -17.96 -1.06
CA ARG A 413 -15.33 -17.83 -1.05
C ARG A 413 -15.89 -17.50 -2.42
N GLN A 414 -17.02 -18.12 -2.78
CA GLN A 414 -17.77 -17.83 -3.99
C GLN A 414 -19.23 -17.46 -3.64
N PRO A 415 -19.73 -16.25 -4.00
CA PRO A 415 -18.97 -15.14 -4.58
C PRO A 415 -17.95 -14.57 -3.57
N PRO A 416 -16.89 -13.87 -4.03
CA PRO A 416 -15.96 -13.20 -3.12
C PRO A 416 -16.64 -12.06 -2.35
N LEU A 417 -15.93 -11.45 -1.39
CA LEU A 417 -16.42 -10.25 -0.71
C LEU A 417 -16.15 -8.99 -1.55
N ASP A 418 -17.03 -7.99 -1.50
CA ASP A 418 -17.01 -6.87 -2.46
C ASP A 418 -15.87 -5.85 -2.26
N PHE A 419 -15.01 -6.04 -1.25
CA PHE A 419 -13.91 -5.12 -0.97
C PHE A 419 -12.62 -5.54 -1.68
N PRO A 420 -11.89 -4.60 -2.34
CA PRO A 420 -10.58 -4.89 -2.90
C PRO A 420 -9.59 -5.20 -1.76
N PHE A 421 -8.77 -6.22 -1.95
CA PHE A 421 -7.84 -6.73 -0.95
C PHE A 421 -6.40 -6.73 -1.47
N PHE A 422 -6.21 -6.89 -2.79
CA PHE A 422 -4.92 -6.71 -3.47
C PHE A 422 -5.14 -5.95 -4.78
N ARG A 423 -4.37 -4.88 -5.00
CA ARG A 423 -4.41 -4.07 -6.23
C ARG A 423 -2.99 -3.74 -6.64
N GLY A 424 -2.43 -4.40 -7.63
CA GLY A 424 -1.00 -4.28 -7.91
C GLY A 424 -0.59 -4.81 -9.28
N THR A 425 0.51 -4.29 -9.81
CA THR A 425 1.11 -4.81 -11.04
C THR A 425 2.18 -5.85 -10.70
N VAL A 426 2.07 -7.01 -11.34
CA VAL A 426 3.05 -8.10 -11.28
C VAL A 426 3.80 -8.19 -12.61
N ARG A 427 5.12 -8.34 -12.53
CA ARG A 427 5.98 -8.63 -13.68
C ARG A 427 6.32 -10.11 -13.70
N LEU A 428 6.11 -10.73 -14.86
CA LEU A 428 6.49 -12.11 -15.15
C LEU A 428 7.64 -12.13 -16.15
N ARG A 429 8.60 -13.02 -15.92
CA ARG A 429 9.67 -13.33 -16.86
C ARG A 429 9.82 -14.84 -16.99
N TYR A 430 9.67 -15.35 -18.20
CA TYR A 430 9.75 -16.79 -18.48
C TYR A 430 10.05 -17.02 -19.96
N GLU A 431 10.38 -18.26 -20.32
CA GLU A 431 10.53 -18.71 -21.70
C GLU A 431 9.22 -19.38 -22.17
N ASP A 432 8.69 -18.97 -23.32
CA ASP A 432 7.50 -19.60 -23.91
C ASP A 432 7.82 -20.96 -24.56
N GLU A 433 6.81 -21.61 -25.16
CA GLU A 433 6.98 -22.93 -25.78
C GLU A 433 7.94 -22.90 -27.00
N GLN A 434 8.16 -21.73 -27.60
CA GLN A 434 9.04 -21.53 -28.75
C GLN A 434 10.47 -21.14 -28.35
N GLY A 435 10.76 -21.04 -27.05
CA GLY A 435 12.07 -20.66 -26.56
C GLY A 435 12.29 -19.15 -26.46
N LYS A 436 11.24 -18.33 -26.62
CA LYS A 436 11.35 -16.88 -26.57
C LYS A 436 11.20 -16.38 -25.15
N ASN A 437 12.11 -15.49 -24.75
CA ASN A 437 12.02 -14.76 -23.50
C ASN A 437 10.81 -13.79 -23.53
N ILE A 438 9.87 -14.01 -22.62
CA ILE A 438 8.69 -13.19 -22.41
C ILE A 438 8.88 -12.32 -21.17
N VAL A 439 8.56 -11.04 -21.30
CA VAL A 439 8.35 -10.11 -20.17
C VAL A 439 6.90 -9.65 -20.23
N LYS A 440 6.11 -9.94 -19.20
CA LYS A 440 4.69 -9.56 -19.14
C LYS A 440 4.42 -8.77 -17.88
N TYR A 441 3.60 -7.73 -18.00
CA TYR A 441 3.10 -6.95 -16.86
C TYR A 441 1.59 -7.16 -16.76
N ILE A 442 1.13 -7.55 -15.58
CA ILE A 442 -0.27 -7.86 -15.33
C ILE A 442 -0.74 -7.03 -14.14
N HIS A 443 -1.78 -6.22 -14.32
CA HIS A 443 -2.46 -5.59 -13.20
C HIS A 443 -3.48 -6.55 -12.60
N LEU A 444 -3.44 -6.70 -11.28
CA LEU A 444 -4.32 -7.54 -10.50
C LEU A 444 -5.23 -6.66 -9.65
N TRP A 445 -6.52 -6.99 -9.63
CA TRP A 445 -7.52 -6.34 -8.79
C TRP A 445 -8.33 -7.43 -8.10
N HIS A 446 -7.85 -7.90 -6.96
CA HIS A 446 -8.45 -9.02 -6.25
C HIS A 446 -9.36 -8.53 -5.14
N ARG A 447 -10.50 -9.21 -5.03
CA ARG A 447 -11.39 -9.18 -3.88
C ARG A 447 -10.95 -10.18 -2.82
N ARG A 448 -11.37 -9.97 -1.58
CA ARG A 448 -11.04 -10.90 -0.47
C ARG A 448 -11.67 -12.29 -0.71
N GLY A 449 -10.84 -13.33 -0.62
CA GLY A 449 -11.26 -14.72 -0.81
C GLY A 449 -11.62 -15.06 -2.26
N GLN A 450 -11.24 -14.23 -3.23
CA GLN A 450 -11.50 -14.47 -4.64
C GLN A 450 -10.64 -15.60 -5.19
N ILE A 451 -11.26 -16.48 -5.96
CA ILE A 451 -10.55 -17.42 -6.84
C ILE A 451 -10.20 -16.68 -8.12
N VAL A 452 -8.93 -16.75 -8.50
CA VAL A 452 -8.36 -15.97 -9.59
C VAL A 452 -7.73 -16.88 -10.64
N ASP A 453 -7.69 -16.40 -11.88
CA ASP A 453 -7.03 -17.11 -12.97
C ASP A 453 -5.50 -17.14 -12.77
N PRO A 454 -4.79 -18.14 -13.34
CA PRO A 454 -3.33 -18.17 -13.28
C PRO A 454 -2.67 -16.98 -13.99
N LEU A 455 -1.58 -16.50 -13.43
CA LEU A 455 -0.71 -15.49 -14.05
C LEU A 455 -0.05 -16.05 -15.32
N VAL A 456 0.34 -17.32 -15.27
CA VAL A 456 0.90 -18.08 -16.40
C VAL A 456 0.59 -19.57 -16.23
N GLN A 457 0.45 -20.27 -17.35
CA GLN A 457 0.43 -21.72 -17.43
C GLN A 457 1.60 -22.18 -18.30
N LEU A 458 2.38 -23.14 -17.82
CA LEU A 458 3.57 -23.64 -18.48
C LEU A 458 3.43 -25.14 -18.73
N LYS A 459 3.73 -25.57 -19.95
CA LYS A 459 3.82 -26.99 -20.31
C LYS A 459 5.25 -27.49 -20.12
N LEU A 460 5.39 -28.53 -19.30
CA LEU A 460 6.66 -29.18 -19.00
C LEU A 460 6.66 -30.59 -19.60
N ASN A 461 7.59 -30.84 -20.52
CA ASN A 461 7.83 -32.18 -21.05
C ASN A 461 8.35 -33.13 -19.95
N PRO A 462 8.28 -34.46 -20.17
CA PRO A 462 8.90 -35.43 -19.27
C PRO A 462 10.35 -35.06 -18.95
N LYS A 463 10.75 -35.17 -17.69
CA LYS A 463 12.14 -34.93 -17.23
C LYS A 463 12.74 -33.59 -17.67
N SER A 464 11.92 -32.56 -17.79
CA SER A 464 12.35 -31.23 -18.25
C SER A 464 12.08 -30.14 -17.21
N SER A 465 12.81 -29.03 -17.35
CA SER A 465 12.69 -27.87 -16.48
C SER A 465 12.06 -26.69 -17.21
N ARG A 466 11.38 -25.83 -16.45
CA ARG A 466 10.95 -24.50 -16.89
C ARG A 466 11.29 -23.49 -15.79
N PHE A 467 11.63 -22.28 -16.19
CA PHE A 467 11.90 -21.20 -15.27
C PHE A 467 10.85 -20.11 -15.41
N VAL A 468 10.33 -19.65 -14.28
CA VAL A 468 9.52 -18.43 -14.21
C VAL A 468 9.99 -17.57 -13.05
N ARG A 469 10.07 -16.27 -13.30
CA ARG A 469 10.32 -15.26 -12.28
C ARG A 469 9.10 -14.37 -12.15
N VAL A 470 8.64 -14.21 -10.92
CA VAL A 470 7.50 -13.37 -10.54
C VAL A 470 8.04 -12.27 -9.64
N ASP A 471 7.90 -11.01 -10.06
CA ASP A 471 8.36 -9.90 -9.23
C ASP A 471 7.40 -8.73 -9.23
N PHE A 472 7.23 -8.11 -8.06
CA PHE A 472 6.31 -7.00 -7.85
C PHE A 472 6.70 -6.21 -6.61
N ARG A 473 6.28 -4.94 -6.58
CA ARG A 473 6.34 -4.12 -5.38
C ARG A 473 5.02 -4.31 -4.64
N TYR A 474 5.07 -4.71 -3.37
CA TYR A 474 3.86 -4.95 -2.60
C TYR A 474 3.05 -3.65 -2.51
N PRO A 475 1.82 -3.62 -3.05
CA PRO A 475 1.14 -2.37 -3.32
C PRO A 475 0.64 -1.70 -2.03
N PRO A 476 0.73 -0.37 -1.94
CA PRO A 476 0.02 0.38 -0.91
C PRO A 476 -1.48 0.06 -0.99
N ASP A 477 -2.17 0.07 0.16
CA ASP A 477 -3.59 -0.28 0.28
C ASP A 477 -3.95 -1.75 -0.01
N ALA A 478 -2.98 -2.65 -0.16
CA ALA A 478 -3.25 -4.08 -0.05
C ALA A 478 -3.38 -4.51 1.42
N THR A 479 -4.18 -5.54 1.66
CA THR A 479 -4.31 -6.16 2.98
C THR A 479 -3.61 -7.51 2.98
N PRO A 480 -2.57 -7.72 3.80
CA PRO A 480 -1.88 -9.01 3.89
C PRO A 480 -2.74 -10.09 4.56
N PRO A 481 -2.44 -11.39 4.35
CA PRO A 481 -1.39 -11.95 3.49
C PRO A 481 -1.90 -12.34 2.09
N GLN A 482 -0.97 -12.56 1.17
CA GLN A 482 -1.19 -13.25 -0.11
C GLN A 482 -0.37 -14.54 -0.16
N VAL A 483 -0.59 -15.36 -1.19
CA VAL A 483 0.27 -16.52 -1.47
C VAL A 483 0.58 -16.63 -2.95
N VAL A 484 1.78 -17.11 -3.30
CA VAL A 484 2.09 -17.57 -4.66
C VAL A 484 1.92 -19.08 -4.71
N THR A 485 1.03 -19.54 -5.57
CA THR A 485 0.65 -20.95 -5.68
C THR A 485 1.14 -21.55 -6.99
N ILE A 486 1.85 -22.66 -6.88
CA ILE A 486 2.29 -23.51 -7.99
C ILE A 486 1.38 -24.74 -7.97
N LYS A 487 0.61 -24.95 -9.04
CA LYS A 487 -0.36 -26.06 -9.12
C LYS A 487 -0.19 -26.84 -10.42
N THR A 488 -0.09 -28.17 -10.34
CA THR A 488 -0.13 -29.02 -11.52
C THR A 488 -1.59 -29.28 -11.90
N LEU A 489 -1.98 -28.93 -13.12
CA LEU A 489 -3.37 -28.99 -13.58
C LEU A 489 -3.82 -30.42 -13.88
N ASN A 490 -5.14 -30.63 -13.78
CA ASN A 490 -5.79 -31.91 -14.06
C ASN A 490 -5.84 -32.27 -15.53
#